data_AF-A0A924QT46-F1
#
_entry.id   AF-A0A924QT46-F1
#
_cell.length_a   1.000
_cell.length_b   1.000
_cell.length_c   1.000
_cell.angle_alpha   90.00
_cell.angle_beta   90.00
_cell.angle_gamma   90.00
#
_symmetry.space_group_name_H-M   'P 1'
#
loop_
_entity.id
_entity.type
_entity.pdbx_description
1 polymer ?
#
loop_
_entity_poly.entity_id
_entity_poly.type
_entity_poly.pdbx_seq_one_letter_code
_entity_poly.pdbx_strand_id
1 'polypeptide(L)'
;MKKRRLIFLMMVMVFAVNVFTVAAQCSICTKTAQQLGEGPAKSLNTGILYLMFSPLAIMGFIGFRWWKKEKEVMASEAGKIG
;
A
#
# COMPACT_ATOMS: atom_id res chain seq x y z
N MET A 1 -19.79 -19.23 3.09
CA MET A 1 -18.38 -18.96 3.43
C MET A 1 -17.39 -19.20 2.28
N LYS A 2 -17.43 -20.35 1.58
CA LYS A 2 -16.49 -20.67 0.48
C LYS A 2 -16.54 -19.66 -0.69
N LYS A 3 -17.74 -19.25 -1.12
CA LYS A 3 -17.94 -18.23 -2.18
C LYS A 3 -17.37 -16.84 -1.80
N ARG A 4 -17.58 -16.39 -0.56
CA ARG A 4 -17.01 -15.12 -0.04
C ARG A 4 -15.48 -15.16 0.02
N ARG A 5 -14.90 -16.29 0.45
CA ARG A 5 -13.43 -16.49 0.43
C ARG A 5 -12.88 -16.51 -0.99
N LEU A 6 -13.60 -17.13 -1.94
CA LEU A 6 -13.21 -17.16 -3.35
C LEU A 6 -13.23 -15.74 -3.96
N ILE A 7 -14.27 -14.95 -3.68
CA ILE A 7 -14.36 -13.55 -4.13
C ILE A 7 -13.21 -12.72 -3.54
N PHE A 8 -12.93 -12.87 -2.24
CA PHE A 8 -11.81 -12.18 -1.59
C PHE A 8 -10.46 -12.56 -2.23
N LEU A 9 -10.20 -13.85 -2.43
CA LEU A 9 -8.98 -14.33 -3.08
C LEU A 9 -8.85 -13.81 -4.52
N MET A 10 -9.95 -13.78 -5.27
CA MET A 10 -9.95 -13.23 -6.63
C MET A 10 -9.65 -11.73 -6.63
N MET A 11 -10.21 -10.96 -5.69
CA MET A 11 -9.91 -9.54 -5.53
C MET A 11 -8.42 -9.29 -5.21
N VAL A 12 -7.86 -10.07 -4.28
CA VAL A 12 -6.44 -9.97 -3.93
C VAL A 12 -5.55 -10.31 -5.13
N MET A 13 -5.90 -11.34 -5.90
CA MET A 13 -5.16 -11.75 -7.09
C MET A 13 -5.18 -10.67 -8.18
N VAL A 14 -6.36 -10.07 -8.44
CA VAL A 14 -6.49 -8.94 -9.38
C VAL A 14 -5.63 -7.76 -8.93
N PHE A 15 -5.67 -7.41 -7.64
CA PHE A 15 -4.87 -6.31 -7.11
C PHE A 15 -3.36 -6.58 -7.25
N ALA A 16 -2.91 -7.81 -6.98
CA ALA A 16 -1.51 -8.22 -7.11
C ALA A 16 -0.98 -8.13 -8.54
N VAL A 17 -1.79 -8.49 -9.55
CA VAL A 17 -1.38 -8.44 -10.97
C VAL A 17 -1.22 -7.00 -11.47
N ASN A 18 -1.99 -6.06 -10.92
CA ASN A 18 -1.94 -4.64 -11.32
C ASN A 18 -0.70 -3.88 -10.79
N VAL A 19 0.09 -4.48 -9.88
CA VAL A 19 1.31 -3.85 -9.35
C VAL A 19 2.46 -3.87 -10.37
N PHE A 20 2.46 -4.79 -11.33
CA PHE A 20 3.60 -5.02 -12.24
C PHE A 20 3.61 -4.14 -13.50
N THR A 21 2.53 -3.41 -13.79
CA THR A 21 2.48 -2.48 -14.93
C THR A 21 3.01 -1.11 -14.48
N VAL A 22 4.29 -0.84 -14.78
CA VAL A 22 5.01 0.42 -14.43
C VAL A 22 4.55 1.62 -15.29
N ALA A 23 3.31 1.59 -15.78
CA ALA A 23 2.65 2.72 -16.41
C ALA A 23 1.79 3.43 -15.36
N ALA A 24 1.89 4.75 -15.27
CA ALA A 24 1.07 5.52 -14.35
C ALA A 24 -0.42 5.23 -14.63
N GLN A 25 -1.16 4.86 -13.58
CA GLN A 25 -2.59 4.53 -13.67
C GLN A 25 -3.48 5.77 -13.82
N CYS A 26 -2.92 6.97 -13.60
CA CYS A 26 -3.59 8.25 -13.78
C CYS A 26 -3.38 8.79 -15.20
N SER A 27 -4.48 9.13 -15.88
CA SER A 27 -4.45 9.65 -17.26
C SER A 27 -3.66 10.95 -17.41
N ILE A 28 -3.65 11.82 -16.38
CA ILE A 28 -2.89 13.08 -16.38
C ILE A 28 -1.39 12.78 -16.32
N CYS A 29 -0.97 11.89 -15.43
CA CYS A 29 0.43 11.52 -15.27
C CYS A 29 1.02 10.90 -16.54
N THR A 30 0.25 10.06 -17.22
CA THR A 30 0.65 9.43 -18.49
C THR A 30 0.83 10.47 -19.60
N LYS A 31 -0.08 11.45 -19.68
CA LYS A 31 0.03 12.54 -20.66
C LYS A 31 1.27 13.40 -20.42
N THR A 32 1.54 13.74 -19.17
CA THR A 32 2.75 14.48 -18.80
C THR A 32 4.01 13.68 -19.16
N ALA A 33 4.08 12.39 -18.80
CA ALA A 33 5.22 11.54 -19.15
C ALA A 33 5.51 11.53 -20.66
N GLN A 34 4.48 11.44 -21.50
CA GLN A 34 4.62 11.43 -22.96
C GLN A 34 5.22 12.71 -23.54
N GLN A 35 5.04 13.86 -22.88
CA GLN A 35 5.58 15.15 -23.33
C GLN A 35 7.04 15.37 -22.95
N LEU A 36 7.59 14.53 -22.06
CA LEU A 36 8.86 14.74 -21.38
C LEU A 36 10.03 13.90 -21.95
N GLY A 37 9.76 13.02 -22.91
CA GLY A 37 10.76 12.08 -23.48
C GLY A 37 11.09 10.91 -22.55
N GLU A 38 11.77 9.88 -23.08
CA GLU A 38 11.99 8.59 -22.40
C GLU A 38 12.64 8.69 -21.00
N GLY A 39 13.71 9.48 -20.86
CA GLY A 39 14.45 9.61 -19.60
C GLY A 39 13.60 10.22 -18.47
N PRO A 40 13.09 11.44 -18.64
CA PRO A 40 12.26 12.09 -17.62
C PRO A 40 10.92 11.36 -17.39
N ALA A 41 10.30 10.77 -18.42
CA ALA A 41 9.10 9.95 -18.28
C ALA A 41 9.28 8.78 -17.29
N LYS A 42 10.42 8.08 -17.38
CA LYS A 42 10.74 6.96 -16.48
C LYS A 42 10.92 7.42 -15.03
N SER A 43 11.58 8.56 -14.82
CA SER A 43 11.72 9.15 -13.47
C SER A 43 10.38 9.60 -12.88
N LEU A 44 9.48 10.12 -13.72
CA LEU A 44 8.15 10.56 -13.30
C LEU A 44 7.30 9.38 -12.80
N ASN A 45 7.27 8.27 -13.53
CA ASN A 45 6.54 7.06 -13.12
C ASN A 45 7.06 6.51 -11.78
N THR A 46 8.38 6.52 -11.60
CA THR A 46 9.01 6.11 -10.33
C THR A 46 8.59 7.02 -9.17
N GLY A 47 8.56 8.33 -9.41
CA GLY A 47 8.10 9.32 -8.42
C GLY A 47 6.64 9.12 -8.01
N ILE A 48 5.76 8.82 -8.97
CA ILE A 48 4.34 8.54 -8.68
C ILE A 48 4.19 7.31 -7.78
N LEU A 49 4.89 6.21 -8.11
CA LEU A 49 4.87 5.01 -7.29
C LEU A 49 5.39 5.27 -5.86
N TYR A 50 6.48 6.04 -5.74
CA TYR A 50 7.01 6.43 -4.44
C TYR A 50 5.98 7.21 -3.62
N LEU A 51 5.31 8.19 -4.22
CA LEU A 51 4.30 9.02 -3.55
C LEU A 51 3.03 8.23 -3.21
N MET A 52 2.62 7.26 -4.01
CA MET A 52 1.48 6.38 -3.71
C MET A 52 1.80 5.40 -2.57
N PHE A 53 3.01 4.85 -2.54
CA PHE A 53 3.42 3.89 -1.52
C PHE A 53 3.70 4.54 -0.16
N SER A 54 4.27 5.76 -0.17
CA SER A 54 4.65 6.50 1.05
C SER A 54 3.54 6.60 2.11
N PRO A 55 2.32 7.08 1.82
CA PRO A 55 1.27 7.20 2.83
C PRO A 55 0.81 5.85 3.39
N LEU A 56 0.78 4.81 2.56
CA LEU A 56 0.43 3.45 3.00
C LEU A 56 1.52 2.88 3.93
N ALA A 57 2.79 3.08 3.59
CA ALA A 57 3.91 2.65 4.41
C ALA A 57 3.93 3.38 5.77
N ILE A 58 3.70 4.69 5.77
CA ILE A 58 3.64 5.51 7.00
C ILE A 58 2.48 5.04 7.89
N MET A 59 1.27 4.91 7.34
CA MET A 59 0.11 4.44 8.11
C MET A 59 0.31 3.02 8.63
N GLY A 60 0.86 2.12 7.80
CA GLY A 60 1.17 0.75 8.21
C GLY A 60 2.19 0.70 9.35
N PHE A 61 3.25 1.51 9.30
CA PHE A 61 4.25 1.58 10.36
C PHE A 61 3.67 2.14 11.67
N ILE A 62 2.89 3.23 11.60
CA ILE A 62 2.24 3.81 12.79
C ILE A 62 1.26 2.81 13.40
N GLY A 63 0.40 2.21 12.58
CA GLY A 63 -0.59 1.22 13.04
C GLY A 63 0.06 0.00 13.67
N PHE A 64 1.14 -0.53 13.07
CA PHE A 64 1.90 -1.64 13.64
C PHE A 64 2.51 -1.28 15.00
N ARG A 65 3.10 -0.09 15.12
CA ARG A 65 3.74 0.35 16.36
C ARG A 65 2.73 0.63 17.48
N TRP A 66 1.55 1.15 17.14
CA TRP A 66 0.44 1.28 18.10
C TRP A 66 -0.01 -0.11 18.55
N TRP A 67 -0.31 -1.03 17.64
CA TRP A 67 -0.80 -2.36 18.00
C TRP A 67 0.17 -3.12 18.93
N LYS A 68 1.48 -2.99 18.69
CA LYS A 68 2.49 -3.56 19.59
C LYS A 68 2.42 -2.96 21.00
N LYS A 69 2.33 -1.63 21.10
CA LYS A 69 2.22 -0.92 22.38
C LYS A 69 0.94 -1.31 23.14
N GLU A 70 -0.19 -1.43 22.45
CA GLU A 70 -1.46 -1.86 23.07
C GLU A 70 -1.34 -3.25 23.69
N LYS A 71 -0.68 -4.20 23.01
CA LYS A 71 -0.45 -5.54 23.59
C LYS A 71 0.38 -5.49 24.87
N GLU A 72 1.39 -4.63 24.91
CA GLU A 72 2.24 -4.45 26.10
C GLU A 72 1.45 -3.81 27.26
N VAL A 73 0.61 -2.82 26.97
CA VAL A 73 -0.27 -2.18 27.96
C VAL A 73 -1.28 -3.18 28.52
N MET A 74 -2.00 -3.90 27.65
CA MET A 74 -3.00 -4.89 28.05
C MET A 74 -2.38 -6.04 28.87
N ALA A 75 -1.17 -6.50 28.52
CA ALA A 75 -0.44 -7.50 29.30
C ALA A 75 -0.02 -6.97 30.69
N SER A 76 0.35 -5.70 30.78
CA SER A 76 0.74 -5.05 32.04
C SER A 76 -0.44 -4.81 32.98
N GLU A 77 -1.62 -4.51 32.43
CA GLU A 77 -2.87 -4.34 33.20
C GLU A 77 -3.40 -5.69 33.70
N ALA A 78 -3.35 -6.75 32.89
CA ALA A 78 -3.71 -8.10 33.31
C ALA A 78 -2.84 -8.63 34.47
N GLY A 79 -1.57 -8.23 34.55
CA GLY A 79 -0.68 -8.58 35.65
C GLY A 79 -0.91 -7.79 36.95
N LYS A 80 -1.62 -6.65 36.91
CA LYS A 80 -1.94 -5.85 38.10
C LYS A 80 -3.22 -6.29 38.83
N ILE A 81 -4.06 -7.09 38.17
CA ILE A 81 -5.32 -7.63 38.71
C ILE A 81 -5.20 -9.07 39.21
N GLY A 82 -3.98 -9.64 39.20
CA GLY A 82 -3.66 -10.98 39.70
C GLY A 82 -3.00 -10.95 41.07
#